data_AF-A0A951XL26-F1
#
_entry.id   AF-A0A951XL26-F1
#
_cell.length_a   1.000
_cell.length_b   1.000
_cell.length_c   1.000
_cell.angle_alpha   90.00
_cell.angle_beta   90.00
_cell.angle_gamma   90.00
#
_symmetry.space_group_name_H-M   'P 1'
#
loop_
_entity.id
_entity.type
_entity.pdbx_description
1 polymer ?
#
loop_
_entity_poly.entity_id
_entity_poly.type
_entity_poly.pdbx_seq_one_letter_code
_entity_poly.pdbx_strand_id
1 'polypeptide(L)'
;MDTSPSNPPNLALAQLMDVVGPESTRDLVSTYLKEFDGLIRTMAGGDREAQHRATHALKSSSRHMGLLTLSGRLQALESRLLTPGGQITAQDLAAVTEEFNRASKPLRTFVHTGG
;
A
#
# COMPACT_ATOMS: atom_id res chain seq x y z
N MET A 1 9.92 0.02 -32.52
CA MET A 1 10.13 0.40 -31.10
C MET A 1 9.38 -0.64 -30.28
N ASP A 2 10.07 -1.67 -29.82
CA ASP A 2 9.48 -2.70 -28.95
C ASP A 2 9.40 -2.14 -27.52
N THR A 3 8.31 -1.43 -27.22
CA THR A 3 7.94 -1.15 -25.83
C THR A 3 7.36 -2.43 -25.24
N SER A 4 8.21 -3.37 -24.83
CA SER A 4 7.74 -4.55 -24.08
C SER A 4 7.02 -4.04 -22.82
N PRO A 5 5.72 -4.35 -22.63
CA PRO A 5 5.04 -3.94 -21.40
C PRO A 5 5.77 -4.59 -20.23
N SER A 6 6.22 -3.78 -19.27
CA SER A 6 6.77 -4.30 -18.02
C SER A 6 5.71 -5.23 -17.40
N ASN A 7 6.05 -6.51 -17.24
CA ASN A 7 5.11 -7.50 -16.74
C ASN A 7 4.56 -7.04 -15.38
N PRO A 8 3.23 -7.06 -15.18
CA PRO A 8 2.63 -6.68 -13.91
C PRO A 8 3.15 -7.63 -12.80
N PRO A 9 3.55 -7.08 -11.64
CA PRO A 9 4.24 -7.87 -10.62
C PRO A 9 3.30 -8.80 -9.84
N ASN A 10 2.00 -8.66 -10.00
CA ASN A 10 0.98 -9.54 -9.44
C ASN A 10 -0.31 -9.49 -10.26
N LEU A 11 -1.23 -10.42 -9.99
CA LEU A 11 -2.50 -10.52 -10.70
C LEU A 11 -3.40 -9.29 -10.54
N ALA A 12 -3.37 -8.62 -9.38
CA ALA A 12 -4.20 -7.44 -9.16
C ALA A 12 -3.78 -6.30 -10.11
N LEU A 13 -2.48 -6.09 -10.30
CA LEU A 13 -1.97 -5.11 -11.25
C LEU A 13 -2.12 -5.54 -12.71
N ALA A 14 -2.13 -6.84 -13.00
CA ALA A 14 -2.47 -7.34 -14.33
C ALA A 14 -3.91 -7.00 -14.69
N GLN A 15 -4.84 -7.30 -13.78
CA GLN A 15 -6.26 -6.96 -13.94
C GLN A 15 -6.48 -5.45 -14.03
N LEU A 16 -5.77 -4.66 -13.22
CA LEU A 16 -5.87 -3.20 -13.27
C LEU A 16 -5.37 -2.68 -14.62
N MET A 17 -4.26 -3.22 -15.13
CA MET A 17 -3.72 -2.89 -16.44
C MET A 17 -4.68 -3.21 -17.58
N ASP A 18 -5.40 -4.33 -17.52
CA ASP A 18 -6.41 -4.70 -18.52
C ASP A 18 -7.60 -3.73 -18.53
N VAL A 19 -7.92 -3.10 -17.38
CA VAL A 19 -9.09 -2.22 -17.24
C VAL A 19 -8.76 -0.76 -17.55
N VAL A 20 -7.66 -0.23 -17.01
CA VAL A 20 -7.31 1.21 -17.13
C VAL A 20 -6.08 1.48 -18.00
N GLY A 21 -5.39 0.43 -18.47
CA GLY A 21 -4.19 0.55 -19.27
C GLY A 21 -2.89 0.62 -18.44
N PRO A 22 -1.73 0.36 -19.08
CA PRO A 22 -0.43 0.24 -18.39
C PRO A 22 0.07 1.55 -17.80
N GLU A 23 -0.12 2.68 -18.48
CA GLU A 23 0.32 4.00 -18.01
C GLU A 23 -0.45 4.41 -16.75
N SER A 24 -1.78 4.40 -16.82
CA SER A 24 -2.63 4.72 -15.66
C SER A 24 -2.40 3.76 -14.48
N THR A 25 -2.15 2.48 -14.75
CA THR A 25 -1.77 1.52 -13.70
C THR A 25 -0.46 1.91 -13.01
N ARG A 26 0.57 2.33 -13.78
CA ARG A 26 1.84 2.80 -13.20
C ARG A 26 1.66 4.09 -12.40
N ASP A 27 0.82 5.02 -12.86
CA ASP A 27 0.51 6.24 -12.11
C ASP A 27 -0.18 5.96 -10.78
N LEU A 28 -1.12 5.01 -10.76
CA LEU A 28 -1.77 4.55 -9.53
C LEU A 28 -0.77 3.91 -8.56
N VAL A 29 0.12 3.05 -9.05
CA VAL A 29 1.18 2.45 -8.23
C VAL A 29 2.14 3.51 -7.71
N SER A 30 2.55 4.46 -8.55
CA SER A 30 3.43 5.59 -8.18
C SER A 30 2.79 6.46 -7.09
N THR A 31 1.49 6.75 -7.22
CA THR A 31 0.71 7.50 -6.23
C THR A 31 0.67 6.76 -4.90
N TYR A 32 0.33 5.47 -4.91
CA TYR A 32 0.34 4.63 -3.71
C TYR A 32 1.69 4.64 -2.99
N LEU A 33 2.80 4.49 -3.74
CA LEU A 33 4.14 4.49 -3.19
C LEU A 33 4.51 5.83 -2.53
N LYS A 34 4.05 6.96 -3.09
CA LYS A 34 4.28 8.31 -2.54
C LYS A 34 3.43 8.58 -1.29
N GLU A 35 2.20 8.09 -1.26
CA GLU A 35 1.26 8.33 -0.16
C GLU A 35 1.61 7.54 1.11
N PHE A 36 2.33 6.42 0.97
CA PHE A 36 2.67 5.53 2.08
C PHE A 36 3.29 6.27 3.28
N ASP A 37 4.33 7.09 3.05
CA ASP A 37 5.04 7.77 4.13
C ASP A 37 4.14 8.78 4.87
N GLY A 38 3.20 9.41 4.17
CA GLY A 38 2.21 10.30 4.75
C GLY A 38 1.27 9.55 5.69
N LEU A 39 0.73 8.42 5.22
CA LEU A 39 -0.20 7.59 6.00
C LEU A 39 0.49 6.98 7.22
N ILE A 40 1.74 6.53 7.10
CA ILE A 40 2.52 6.02 8.25
C ILE A 40 2.75 7.09 9.31
N ARG A 41 3.08 8.33 8.91
CA ARG A 41 3.21 9.44 9.87
C ARG A 41 1.90 9.72 10.59
N THR A 42 0.77 9.68 9.88
CA THR A 42 -0.56 9.84 10.50
C THR A 42 -0.89 8.69 11.45
N MET A 43 -0.55 7.45 11.11
CA MET A 43 -0.70 6.30 12.01
C MET A 43 0.19 6.42 13.27
N ALA A 44 1.34 7.08 13.17
CA ALA A 44 2.29 7.23 14.27
C ALA A 44 1.93 8.36 15.25
N GLY A 45 1.39 9.48 14.75
CA GLY A 45 1.23 10.70 15.55
C GLY A 45 -0.17 11.33 15.54
N GLY A 46 -1.10 10.81 14.73
CA GLY A 46 -2.46 11.31 14.68
C GLY A 46 -3.28 10.93 15.93
N ASP A 47 -4.40 11.61 16.13
CA ASP A 47 -5.42 11.14 17.06
C ASP A 47 -6.00 9.79 16.61
N ARG A 48 -6.77 9.13 17.48
CA ARG A 48 -7.32 7.80 17.22
C ARG A 48 -8.14 7.73 15.93
N GLU A 49 -8.90 8.77 15.62
CA GLU A 49 -9.75 8.82 14.43
C GLU A 49 -8.90 8.97 13.16
N ALA A 50 -7.90 9.84 13.20
CA ALA A 50 -6.91 10.02 12.14
C ALA A 50 -6.09 8.75 11.91
N GLN A 51 -5.66 8.06 12.97
CA GLN A 51 -4.99 6.76 12.91
C GLN A 51 -5.88 5.71 12.25
N HIS A 52 -7.16 5.65 12.62
CA HIS A 52 -8.11 4.72 12.03
C HIS A 52 -8.31 4.99 10.54
N ARG A 53 -8.55 6.25 10.15
CA ARG A 53 -8.69 6.65 8.73
C ARG A 53 -7.42 6.35 7.93
N ALA A 54 -6.24 6.63 8.47
CA ALA A 54 -4.97 6.35 7.80
C ALA A 54 -4.75 4.84 7.62
N THR A 55 -5.04 4.06 8.66
CA THR A 55 -4.96 2.59 8.60
C THR A 55 -5.95 2.03 7.57
N HIS A 56 -7.18 2.55 7.54
CA HIS A 56 -8.22 2.17 6.57
C HIS A 56 -7.78 2.47 5.13
N ALA A 57 -7.32 3.70 4.88
CA ALA A 57 -6.84 4.13 3.57
C ALA A 57 -5.68 3.24 3.10
N LEU A 58 -4.69 3.03 3.96
CA LEU A 58 -3.52 2.21 3.63
C LEU A 58 -3.89 0.74 3.41
N LYS A 59 -4.86 0.20 4.17
CA LYS A 59 -5.36 -1.17 4.00
C LYS A 59 -6.00 -1.37 2.62
N SER A 60 -6.86 -0.43 2.23
CA SER A 60 -7.60 -0.46 0.97
C SER A 60 -6.65 -0.32 -0.22
N SER A 61 -5.76 0.69 -0.18
CA SER A 61 -4.78 0.90 -1.25
C SER A 61 -3.82 -0.28 -1.38
N SER A 62 -3.34 -0.84 -0.26
CA SER A 62 -2.50 -2.05 -0.27
C SER A 62 -3.21 -3.24 -0.93
N ARG A 63 -4.52 -3.41 -0.69
CA ARG A 63 -5.32 -4.46 -1.34
C ARG A 63 -5.41 -4.25 -2.85
N HIS A 64 -5.68 -3.03 -3.30
CA HIS A 64 -5.73 -2.70 -4.73
C HIS A 64 -4.40 -2.95 -5.45
N MET A 65 -3.26 -2.75 -4.76
CA MET A 65 -1.93 -3.03 -5.31
C MET A 65 -1.54 -4.52 -5.23
N GLY A 66 -2.43 -5.39 -4.76
CA GLY A 66 -2.17 -6.82 -4.59
C GLY A 66 -1.29 -7.17 -3.40
N LEU A 67 -1.07 -6.24 -2.46
CA LEU A 67 -0.26 -6.44 -1.26
C LEU A 67 -1.10 -7.03 -0.11
N LEU A 68 -1.59 -8.26 -0.31
CA LEU A 68 -2.58 -8.89 0.56
C LEU A 68 -2.06 -9.10 1.99
N THR A 69 -0.80 -9.50 2.16
CA THR A 69 -0.19 -9.67 3.49
C THR A 69 -0.15 -8.35 4.27
N LEU A 70 0.23 -7.26 3.60
CA LEU A 70 0.23 -5.92 4.19
C LEU A 70 -1.19 -5.47 4.54
N SER A 71 -2.15 -5.68 3.63
CA SER A 71 -3.56 -5.37 3.87
C SER A 71 -4.11 -6.13 5.09
N GLY A 72 -3.77 -7.42 5.25
CA GLY A 72 -4.17 -8.21 6.41
C GLY A 72 -3.59 -7.69 7.72
N ARG A 73 -2.31 -7.28 7.75
CA ARG A 73 -1.71 -6.62 8.92
C ARG A 73 -2.46 -5.34 9.29
N LEU A 74 -2.77 -4.50 8.30
CA LEU A 74 -3.48 -3.25 8.51
C LEU A 74 -4.91 -3.47 9.00
N GLN A 75 -5.60 -4.51 8.51
CA GLN A 75 -6.92 -4.90 9.02
C GLN A 75 -6.88 -5.26 10.52
N ALA A 76 -5.84 -5.95 10.98
CA ALA A 76 -5.68 -6.26 12.40
C ALA A 76 -5.47 -4.99 13.24
N LEU A 77 -4.67 -4.03 12.75
CA LEU A 77 -4.46 -2.75 13.42
C LEU A 77 -5.72 -1.88 13.45
N GLU A 78 -6.45 -1.81 12.33
CA GLU A 78 -7.72 -1.09 12.22
C GLU A 78 -8.74 -1.65 13.20
N SER A 79 -8.88 -2.98 13.27
CA SER A 79 -9.78 -3.65 14.22
C SER A 79 -9.38 -3.35 15.67
N ARG A 80 -8.09 -3.31 15.97
CA ARG A 80 -7.59 -2.97 17.31
C ARG A 80 -7.92 -1.53 17.69
N LEU A 81 -7.91 -0.59 16.74
CA LEU A 81 -8.34 0.80 16.96
C LEU A 81 -9.85 0.96 17.21
N LEU A 82 -10.66 -0.07 16.98
CA LEU A 82 -12.09 -0.06 17.38
C LEU A 82 -12.31 -0.56 18.82
N THR A 83 -11.32 -1.21 19.43
CA THR A 83 -11.42 -1.73 20.80
C THR A 83 -11.04 -0.67 21.84
N PRO A 84 -11.79 -0.50 22.95
CA PRO A 84 -11.42 0.43 24.01
C PRO A 84 -9.98 0.20 24.50
N GLY A 85 -9.15 1.25 24.49
CA GLY A 85 -7.74 1.15 24.89
C GLY A 85 -6.79 0.53 23.86
N GLY A 86 -7.28 0.00 22.73
CA GLY A 86 -6.44 -0.49 21.64
C GLY A 86 -5.65 0.65 20.98
N GLN A 87 -4.37 0.44 20.70
CA GLN A 87 -3.47 1.47 20.15
C GLN A 87 -2.60 0.88 19.04
N ILE A 88 -2.02 1.75 18.20
CA ILE A 88 -0.91 1.36 17.31
C ILE A 88 0.39 1.63 18.06
N THR A 89 1.25 0.62 18.19
CA THR A 89 2.55 0.74 18.85
C THR A 89 3.66 1.01 17.83
N ALA A 90 4.83 1.46 18.30
CA ALA A 90 6.01 1.60 17.45
C ALA A 90 6.43 0.27 16.78
N GLN A 91 6.24 -0.86 17.46
CA GLN A 91 6.53 -2.18 16.90
C GLN A 91 5.60 -2.53 15.74
N ASP A 92 4.31 -2.15 15.83
CA ASP A 92 3.37 -2.37 14.73
C ASP A 92 3.75 -1.54 13.50
N LEU A 93 4.13 -0.28 13.70
CA LEU A 93 4.57 0.61 12.63
C LEU A 93 5.85 0.10 11.96
N ALA A 94 6.80 -0.40 12.75
CA ALA A 94 8.01 -1.03 12.23
C ALA A 94 7.66 -2.26 11.37
N ALA A 95 6.77 -3.14 11.85
CA ALA A 95 6.35 -4.33 11.12
C ALA A 95 5.59 -3.99 9.82
N VAL A 96 4.73 -2.96 9.82
CA VAL A 96 4.04 -2.47 8.62
C VAL A 96 5.06 -1.90 7.62
N THR A 97 6.02 -1.12 8.10
CA THR A 97 7.06 -0.50 7.27
C THR A 97 7.97 -1.55 6.65
N GLU A 98 8.38 -2.57 7.41
CA GLU A 98 9.19 -3.68 6.91
C GLU A 98 8.45 -4.50 5.84
N GLU A 99 7.19 -4.84 6.09
CA GLU A 99 6.32 -5.54 5.13
C GLU A 99 6.20 -4.74 3.83
N PHE A 100 5.90 -3.44 3.94
CA PHE A 100 5.81 -2.57 2.77
C PHE A 100 7.14 -2.47 2.02
N ASN A 101 8.26 -2.29 2.71
CA ASN A 101 9.58 -2.21 2.07
C ASN A 101 9.93 -3.49 1.31
N ARG A 102 9.52 -4.65 1.82
CA ARG A 102 9.68 -5.92 1.11
C ARG A 102 8.75 -6.02 -0.11
N ALA A 103 7.47 -5.73 0.08
CA ALA A 103 6.43 -5.91 -0.92
C ALA A 103 6.44 -4.85 -2.03
N SER A 104 6.97 -3.65 -1.76
CA SER A 104 7.04 -2.54 -2.71
C SER A 104 8.20 -2.64 -3.70
N LYS A 105 9.20 -3.51 -3.47
CA LYS A 105 10.32 -3.71 -4.41
C LYS A 105 9.86 -3.98 -5.85
N PRO A 106 9.02 -5.01 -6.11
CA PRO A 106 8.54 -5.28 -7.47
C PRO A 106 7.63 -4.17 -8.00
N LEU A 107 6.88 -3.47 -7.13
CA LEU A 107 6.06 -2.30 -7.53
C LEU A 107 6.93 -1.14 -8.01
N ARG A 108 8.04 -0.87 -7.31
CA ARG A 108 9.00 0.17 -7.68
C ARG A 108 9.65 -0.16 -9.02
N THR A 109 10.08 -1.41 -9.24
CA THR A 109 10.60 -1.84 -10.56
C THR A 109 9.58 -1.64 -11.66
N PHE A 110 8.32 -2.04 -11.42
CA PHE A 110 7.23 -1.92 -12.38
C PHE A 110 6.99 -0.48 -12.86
N VAL A 111 7.09 0.50 -11.95
CA VAL A 111 6.93 1.94 -12.27
C VAL A 111 8.14 2.50 -13.04
N HIS A 112 9.35 1.98 -12.82
CA HIS A 112 10.57 2.51 -13.46
C HIS A 112 10.90 1.88 -14.83
N THR A 113 10.33 0.71 -15.15
CA THR A 113 10.70 -0.06 -16.38
C THR A 113 9.87 0.37 -17.59
N GLY A 114 9.54 1.65 -17.73
CA GLY A 114 8.64 2.17 -18.78
C GLY A 114 9.04 3.53 -19.35
N GLY A 115 10.30 3.94 -19.17
CA GLY A 115 10.89 5.16 -19.77
C GLY A 115 11.85 4.82 -20.89
#